data_AF-A0A8F9WED9-F1
#
_entry.id   AF-A0A8F9WED9-F1
#
_cell.length_a   1.000
_cell.length_b   1.000
_cell.length_c   1.000
_cell.angle_alpha   90.00
_cell.angle_beta   90.00
_cell.angle_gamma   90.00
#
_symmetry.space_group_name_H-M   'P 1'
#
loop_
_entity.id
_entity.type
_entity.pdbx_description
1 polymer ?
#
loop_
_entity_poly.entity_id
_entity_poly.type
_entity_poly.pdbx_seq_one_letter_code
_entity_poly.pdbx_strand_id
1 'polypeptide(L)'
;MKNLSFLIQSVLLLWSCNAFSQTKLISYKSHSGDMKYFEKSILEDHYNTNYSNLGVAPERFVTNSRLDSVIIIDNKKSVMITSLFCKNRRNGNTEKWKAGRDTVYNHAIFSSRNIDSVKDILKKDYNFQNDIDSTVFLKYDAKTKKYKPLPIKKAIKNAEIKNGRPTEEMMSLLVLSIAVFAFLFIYKKHP
;
A
#
# COMPACT_ATOMS: atom_id res chain seq x y z
N MET A 1 -6.07 -17.19 45.67
CA MET A 1 -5.95 -15.71 45.77
C MET A 1 -4.83 -15.12 44.90
N LYS A 2 -3.66 -15.78 44.76
CA LYS A 2 -2.54 -15.26 43.93
C LYS A 2 -2.93 -14.98 42.47
N ASN A 3 -3.74 -15.83 41.86
CA ASN A 3 -4.17 -15.68 40.46
C ASN A 3 -5.10 -14.47 40.23
N LEU A 4 -5.88 -14.08 41.25
CA LEU A 4 -6.74 -12.89 41.18
C LEU A 4 -5.91 -11.60 41.25
N SER A 5 -4.86 -11.59 42.07
CA SER A 5 -3.90 -10.48 42.14
C SER A 5 -3.19 -10.24 40.80
N PHE A 6 -2.73 -11.31 40.13
CA PHE A 6 -2.09 -11.20 38.82
C PHE A 6 -3.04 -10.64 37.76
N LEU A 7 -4.31 -11.06 37.77
CA LEU A 7 -5.31 -10.59 36.81
C LEU A 7 -5.62 -9.09 37.00
N ILE A 8 -5.71 -8.63 38.25
CA ILE A 8 -5.90 -7.20 38.58
C ILE A 8 -4.67 -6.38 38.12
N GLN A 9 -3.45 -6.89 38.33
CA GLN A 9 -2.23 -6.21 37.88
C GLN A 9 -2.12 -6.11 36.36
N SER A 10 -2.50 -7.16 35.62
CA SER A 10 -2.53 -7.11 34.15
C SER A 10 -3.57 -6.12 33.61
N VAL A 11 -4.75 -6.02 34.23
CA VAL A 11 -5.78 -5.06 33.83
C VAL A 11 -5.33 -3.62 34.09
N LEU A 12 -4.69 -3.35 35.23
CA LEU A 12 -4.15 -2.02 35.56
C LEU A 12 -3.04 -1.58 34.60
N LEU A 13 -2.16 -2.50 34.19
CA LEU A 13 -1.11 -2.23 33.20
C LEU A 13 -1.70 -1.87 31.82
N LEU A 14 -2.73 -2.58 31.38
CA LEU A 14 -3.38 -2.32 30.08
C LEU A 14 -4.10 -0.97 30.05
N TRP A 15 -4.63 -0.50 31.18
CA TRP A 15 -5.27 0.82 31.24
C TRP A 15 -4.28 1.98 31.13
N SER A 16 -3.05 1.80 31.65
CA SER A 16 -2.03 2.86 31.65
C SER A 16 -1.52 3.24 30.24
N CYS A 17 -1.61 2.34 29.26
CA CYS A 17 -1.11 2.58 27.90
C CYS A 17 -1.99 3.54 27.07
N ASN A 18 -3.24 3.78 27.47
CA ASN A 18 -4.16 4.66 26.73
C ASN A 18 -4.03 6.14 27.11
N ALA A 19 -3.25 6.48 28.14
CA ALA A 19 -3.16 7.85 28.67
C ALA A 19 -2.10 8.74 27.98
N PHE A 20 -1.28 8.19 27.08
CA PHE A 20 -0.17 8.92 26.44
C PHE A 20 -0.41 9.15 24.95
N SER A 21 -1.52 9.77 24.59
CA SER A 21 -1.64 10.43 23.27
C SER A 21 -1.12 11.86 23.41
N GLN A 22 0.07 12.15 22.88
CA GLN A 22 0.61 13.52 22.94
C GLN A 22 -0.29 14.46 22.15
N THR A 23 -0.77 15.53 22.80
CA THR A 23 -1.48 16.58 22.08
C THR A 23 -0.48 17.37 21.24
N LYS A 24 -0.96 17.96 20.14
CA LYS A 24 -0.15 18.79 19.23
C LYS A 24 0.60 19.91 19.96
N LEU A 25 -0.03 20.48 20.98
CA LEU A 25 0.57 21.47 21.89
C LEU A 25 1.77 20.91 22.64
N ILE A 26 1.66 19.70 23.20
CA ILE A 26 2.73 19.04 23.96
C ILE A 26 3.89 18.66 23.02
N SER A 27 3.60 18.12 21.82
CA SER A 27 4.63 17.82 20.82
C SER A 27 5.40 19.07 20.41
N TYR A 28 4.70 20.18 20.16
CA TYR A 28 5.31 21.43 19.76
C TYR A 28 6.21 22.01 20.87
N LYS A 29 5.73 21.99 22.13
CA LYS A 29 6.50 22.42 23.30
C LYS A 29 7.71 21.52 23.59
N SER A 30 7.57 20.21 23.38
CA SER A 30 8.65 19.23 23.60
C SER A 30 9.83 19.38 22.63
N HIS A 31 9.60 19.98 21.47
CA HIS A 31 10.64 20.28 20.47
C HIS A 31 11.12 21.74 20.55
N SER A 32 10.97 22.38 21.71
CA SER A 32 11.38 23.77 21.96
C SER A 32 10.75 24.79 21.01
N GLY A 33 9.55 24.48 20.48
CA GLY A 33 8.81 25.42 19.67
C GLY A 33 8.27 26.59 20.51
N ASP A 34 8.40 27.82 20.01
CA ASP A 34 7.87 29.02 20.64
C ASP A 34 6.36 29.15 20.39
N MET A 35 5.59 29.32 21.47
CA MET A 35 4.13 29.36 21.52
C MET A 35 3.54 30.43 20.60
N LYS A 36 4.28 31.54 20.39
CA LYS A 36 3.88 32.61 19.48
C LYS A 36 3.68 32.12 18.04
N TYR A 37 4.49 31.15 17.62
CA TYR A 37 4.37 30.53 16.29
C TYR A 37 3.40 29.34 16.28
N PHE A 38 3.12 28.73 17.44
CA PHE A 38 2.11 27.67 17.54
C PHE A 38 0.71 28.20 17.24
N GLU A 39 0.33 29.30 17.89
CA GLU A 39 -0.95 29.96 17.68
C GLU A 39 -1.09 30.40 16.22
N LYS A 40 -0.05 31.04 15.68
CA LYS A 40 0.03 31.41 14.26
C LYS A 40 -0.09 30.18 13.35
N SER A 41 0.46 29.03 13.72
CA SER A 41 0.36 27.79 12.93
C SER A 41 -1.03 27.16 12.95
N ILE A 42 -1.85 27.42 13.98
CA ILE A 42 -3.25 26.97 14.09
C ILE A 42 -4.17 27.91 13.31
N LEU A 43 -3.93 29.21 13.39
CA LEU A 43 -4.77 30.26 12.81
C LEU A 43 -4.46 30.53 11.33
N GLU A 44 -3.19 30.51 10.94
CA GLU A 44 -2.77 30.67 9.55
C GLU A 44 -2.62 29.29 8.89
N ASP A 45 -3.56 28.99 7.99
CA ASP A 45 -3.60 27.75 7.20
C ASP A 45 -2.37 27.59 6.26
N HIS A 46 -1.49 28.60 6.19
CA HIS A 46 -0.24 28.58 5.42
C HIS A 46 0.72 27.48 5.84
N TYR A 47 0.73 27.08 7.11
CA TYR A 47 1.57 25.97 7.59
C TYR A 47 0.84 24.62 7.61
N ASN A 48 -0.40 24.57 7.11
CA ASN A 48 -1.17 23.34 6.87
C ASN A 48 -1.24 22.42 8.10
N THR A 49 -1.11 22.98 9.31
CA THR A 49 -0.97 22.17 10.53
C THR A 49 -2.29 21.54 10.96
N ASN A 50 -3.43 22.05 10.48
CA ASN A 50 -4.76 21.49 10.72
C ASN A 50 -5.07 20.31 9.78
N TYR A 51 -4.36 20.18 8.66
CA TYR A 51 -4.53 19.10 7.67
C TYR A 51 -3.35 18.14 7.61
N SER A 52 -2.23 18.45 8.25
CA SER A 52 -1.14 17.49 8.43
C SER A 52 -1.62 16.44 9.41
N ASN A 53 -1.94 15.28 8.87
CA ASN A 53 -2.44 14.14 9.61
C ASN A 53 -1.31 13.45 10.43
N LEU A 54 -0.16 14.11 10.65
CA LEU A 54 0.98 13.66 11.47
C LEU A 54 1.45 12.23 11.14
N GLY A 55 1.30 11.80 9.88
CA GLY A 55 1.64 10.44 9.50
C GLY A 55 0.57 9.40 9.81
N VAL A 56 -0.67 9.82 10.07
CA VAL A 56 -1.83 8.94 10.03
C VAL A 56 -1.90 8.35 8.64
N ALA A 57 -1.85 7.02 8.59
CA ALA A 57 -1.97 6.27 7.36
C ALA A 57 -3.25 6.70 6.63
N PRO A 58 -3.23 6.81 5.29
CA PRO A 58 -4.43 7.13 4.55
C PRO A 58 -5.50 6.11 4.87
N GLU A 59 -6.66 6.59 5.33
CA GLU A 59 -7.77 5.73 5.71
C GLU A 59 -8.26 4.97 4.47
N ARG A 60 -8.74 3.73 4.65
CA ARG A 60 -9.13 2.85 3.53
C ARG A 60 -10.16 3.49 2.58
N PHE A 61 -10.93 4.47 3.03
CA PHE A 61 -11.95 5.16 2.26
C PHE A 61 -11.44 6.42 1.53
N VAL A 62 -10.16 6.78 1.66
CA VAL A 62 -9.52 7.84 0.87
C VAL A 62 -9.31 7.31 -0.56
N THR A 63 -10.23 7.67 -1.46
CA THR A 63 -10.23 7.20 -2.87
C THR A 63 -9.74 8.26 -3.86
N ASN A 64 -9.33 9.43 -3.38
CA ASN A 64 -8.83 10.56 -4.18
C ASN A 64 -7.30 10.75 -4.06
N SER A 65 -6.57 9.69 -3.67
CA SER A 65 -5.13 9.75 -3.44
C SER A 65 -4.36 8.87 -4.42
N ARG A 66 -3.17 9.34 -4.82
CA ARG A 66 -2.14 8.55 -5.48
C ARG A 66 -0.91 8.52 -4.59
N LEU A 67 -0.26 7.37 -4.50
CA LEU A 67 1.00 7.19 -3.79
C LEU A 67 2.16 7.26 -4.78
N ASP A 68 2.84 8.41 -4.83
CA ASP A 68 3.91 8.64 -5.79
C ASP A 68 5.22 8.00 -5.33
N SER A 69 5.60 8.23 -4.07
CA SER A 69 6.81 7.64 -3.50
C SER A 69 6.78 7.47 -1.99
N VAL A 70 7.60 6.55 -1.51
CA VAL A 70 7.85 6.30 -0.09
C VAL A 70 9.34 6.34 0.16
N ILE A 71 9.78 7.20 1.07
CA ILE A 71 11.17 7.34 1.50
C ILE A 71 11.32 6.71 2.87
N ILE A 72 12.02 5.59 2.95
CA ILE A 72 12.35 4.92 4.21
C ILE A 72 13.58 5.62 4.80
N ILE A 73 13.40 6.29 5.94
CA ILE A 73 14.50 6.94 6.65
C ILE A 73 15.17 5.93 7.58
N ASP A 74 14.36 5.27 8.40
CA ASP A 74 14.77 4.20 9.32
C ASP A 74 13.58 3.25 9.60
N ASN A 75 13.73 2.31 10.53
CA ASN A 75 12.68 1.34 10.86
C ASN A 75 11.45 1.97 11.53
N LYS A 76 11.54 3.20 12.03
CA LYS A 76 10.49 3.91 12.76
C LYS A 76 9.99 5.14 12.02
N LYS A 77 10.65 5.55 10.94
CA LYS A 77 10.37 6.80 10.24
C LYS A 77 10.43 6.58 8.73
N SER A 78 9.34 6.95 8.09
CA SER A 78 9.25 7.00 6.63
C SER A 78 8.56 8.29 6.21
N VAL A 79 8.76 8.70 4.96
CA VAL A 79 8.09 9.85 4.38
C VAL A 79 7.27 9.37 3.21
N MET A 80 5.97 9.59 3.28
CA MET A 80 5.02 9.27 2.24
C MET A 80 4.78 10.52 1.39
N ILE A 81 4.84 10.36 0.08
CA ILE A 81 4.60 11.43 -0.88
C ILE A 81 3.42 11.02 -1.75
N THR A 82 2.39 11.86 -1.74
CA THR A 82 1.12 11.60 -2.40
C THR A 82 0.68 12.77 -3.25
N SER A 83 -0.04 12.46 -4.32
CA SER A 83 -0.68 13.43 -5.20
C SER A 83 -2.20 13.24 -5.20
N LEU A 84 -2.92 14.31 -5.54
CA LEU A 84 -4.37 14.27 -5.65
C LEU A 84 -4.75 13.52 -6.94
N PHE A 85 -5.70 12.59 -6.84
CA PHE A 85 -6.41 12.09 -8.01
C PHE A 85 -7.75 12.81 -8.13
N CYS A 86 -7.94 13.56 -9.22
CA CYS A 86 -9.19 14.25 -9.48
C CYS A 86 -10.33 13.23 -9.67
N LYS A 87 -11.18 13.09 -8.66
CA LYS A 87 -12.46 12.38 -8.79
C LYS A 87 -13.56 13.42 -9.06
N ASN A 88 -14.49 13.10 -9.94
CA ASN A 88 -15.62 13.98 -10.25
C ASN A 88 -16.41 14.24 -8.95
N ARG A 89 -16.33 15.48 -8.43
CA ARG A 89 -16.89 15.87 -7.12
C ARG A 89 -18.41 15.95 -7.21
N ARG A 90 -19.10 14.82 -7.02
CA ARG A 90 -20.55 14.82 -6.78
C ARG A 90 -20.92 14.94 -5.30
N ASN A 91 -20.00 14.62 -4.38
CA ASN A 91 -20.28 14.69 -2.94
C ASN A 91 -19.29 15.64 -2.26
N GLY A 92 -19.84 16.69 -1.63
CA GLY A 92 -19.12 17.68 -0.83
C GLY A 92 -18.62 17.16 0.52
N ASN A 93 -18.02 15.96 0.55
CA ASN A 93 -17.37 15.48 1.75
C ASN A 93 -16.07 16.27 1.94
N THR A 94 -15.93 16.90 3.10
CA THR A 94 -14.69 17.49 3.58
C THR A 94 -13.60 16.42 3.56
N GLU A 95 -12.59 16.63 2.69
CA GLU A 95 -11.50 15.68 2.51
C GLU A 95 -10.68 15.63 3.81
N LYS A 96 -10.79 14.52 4.56
CA LYS A 96 -9.99 14.24 5.78
C LYS A 96 -8.51 14.02 5.51
N TRP A 97 -8.10 14.14 4.25
CA TRP A 97 -6.79 13.82 3.74
C TRP A 97 -6.42 14.82 2.66
N LYS A 98 -5.17 15.27 2.66
CA LYS A 98 -4.63 16.19 1.67
C LYS A 98 -3.40 15.58 1.03
N ALA A 99 -3.27 15.75 -0.28
CA ALA A 99 -2.08 15.34 -1.00
C ALA A 99 -0.86 16.15 -0.52
N GLY A 100 0.30 15.51 -0.43
CA GLY A 100 1.52 16.17 -0.02
C GLY A 100 2.60 15.22 0.48
N ARG A 101 3.52 15.79 1.25
CA ARG A 101 4.64 15.09 1.86
C ARG A 101 4.40 14.99 3.35
N ASP A 102 4.11 13.79 3.84
CA ASP A 102 3.87 13.53 5.26
C ASP A 102 4.88 12.53 5.81
N THR A 103 5.29 12.77 7.06
CA THR A 103 6.18 11.86 7.78
C THR A 103 5.36 10.87 8.57
N VAL A 104 5.56 9.59 8.31
CA VAL A 104 4.87 8.47 8.94
C VAL A 104 5.79 7.82 9.97
N TYR A 105 5.33 7.76 11.22
CA TYR A 105 6.07 7.23 12.36
C TYR A 105 5.56 5.84 12.78
N ASN A 106 6.49 4.97 13.18
CA ASN A 106 6.26 3.62 13.72
C ASN A 106 5.27 2.77 12.90
N HIS A 107 5.23 2.96 11.58
CA HIS A 107 4.25 2.30 10.76
C HIS A 107 4.69 0.88 10.41
N ALA A 108 3.87 -0.10 10.76
CA ALA A 108 4.18 -1.53 10.61
C ALA A 108 4.56 -1.92 9.17
N ILE A 109 3.91 -1.32 8.17
CA ILE A 109 4.21 -1.63 6.76
C ILE A 109 5.48 -0.94 6.26
N PHE A 110 5.71 0.33 6.59
CA PHE A 110 6.86 1.09 6.06
C PHE A 110 8.16 0.90 6.87
N SER A 111 8.11 0.07 7.91
CA SER A 111 9.28 -0.43 8.66
C SER A 111 9.82 -1.74 8.10
N SER A 112 9.07 -2.41 7.21
CA SER A 112 9.46 -3.69 6.59
C SER A 112 10.63 -3.52 5.61
N ARG A 113 11.60 -4.43 5.67
CA ARG A 113 12.68 -4.52 4.67
C ARG A 113 12.22 -5.14 3.35
N ASN A 114 11.08 -5.84 3.34
CA ASN A 114 10.58 -6.54 2.15
C ASN A 114 9.55 -5.67 1.42
N ILE A 115 10.00 -4.98 0.37
CA ILE A 115 9.17 -4.07 -0.42
C ILE A 115 8.05 -4.80 -1.14
N ASP A 116 8.23 -6.05 -1.56
CA ASP A 116 7.19 -6.81 -2.24
C ASP A 116 6.00 -7.05 -1.29
N SER A 117 6.29 -7.43 -0.04
CA SER A 117 5.26 -7.56 1.00
C SER A 117 4.57 -6.23 1.33
N VAL A 118 5.31 -5.12 1.33
CA VAL A 118 4.72 -3.79 1.52
C VAL A 118 3.74 -3.46 0.38
N LYS A 119 4.14 -3.71 -0.86
CA LYS A 119 3.30 -3.49 -2.03
C LYS A 119 2.03 -4.34 -1.98
N ASP A 120 2.12 -5.60 -1.57
CA ASP A 120 0.96 -6.48 -1.44
C ASP A 120 -0.04 -5.95 -0.40
N ILE A 121 0.45 -5.50 0.76
CA ILE A 121 -0.40 -4.89 1.79
C ILE A 121 -1.03 -3.59 1.27
N LEU A 122 -0.26 -2.73 0.59
CA LEU A 122 -0.77 -1.50 0.00
C LEU A 122 -1.86 -1.78 -1.04
N LYS A 123 -1.71 -2.80 -1.88
CA LYS A 123 -2.73 -3.20 -2.86
C LYS A 123 -3.99 -3.78 -2.22
N LYS A 124 -3.84 -4.53 -1.13
CA LYS A 124 -4.95 -5.21 -0.45
C LYS A 124 -5.74 -4.29 0.48
N ASP A 125 -5.03 -3.49 1.26
CA ASP A 125 -5.59 -2.79 2.40
C ASP A 125 -5.79 -1.28 2.16
N TYR A 126 -5.28 -0.71 1.05
CA TYR A 126 -5.37 0.71 0.73
C TYR A 126 -5.95 0.94 -0.67
N ASN A 127 -6.62 2.08 -0.86
CA ASN A 127 -7.36 2.43 -2.08
C ASN A 127 -6.68 3.55 -2.90
N PHE A 128 -5.35 3.46 -3.05
CA PHE A 128 -4.63 4.37 -3.94
C PHE A 128 -5.05 4.13 -5.39
N GLN A 129 -5.22 5.22 -6.15
CA GLN A 129 -5.73 5.15 -7.51
C GLN A 129 -4.68 4.74 -8.54
N ASN A 130 -3.40 4.88 -8.21
CA ASN A 130 -2.31 4.40 -9.07
C ASN A 130 -1.99 2.93 -8.79
N ASP A 131 -1.42 2.27 -9.80
CA ASP A 131 -0.78 0.97 -9.59
C ASP A 131 0.36 1.12 -8.57
N ILE A 132 0.30 0.39 -7.48
CA ILE A 132 1.31 0.37 -6.43
C ILE A 132 2.69 -0.07 -6.97
N ASP A 133 2.72 -0.84 -8.07
CA ASP A 133 3.98 -1.21 -8.69
C ASP A 133 4.70 -0.03 -9.32
N SER A 134 3.96 1.03 -9.68
CA SER A 134 4.52 2.31 -10.17
C SER A 134 5.07 3.21 -9.06
N THR A 135 4.73 2.95 -7.79
CA THR A 135 5.23 3.74 -6.66
C THR A 135 6.73 3.55 -6.46
N VAL A 136 7.45 4.65 -6.29
CA VAL A 136 8.90 4.64 -6.09
C VAL A 136 9.25 4.48 -4.61
N PHE A 137 9.95 3.40 -4.27
CA PHE A 137 10.48 3.18 -2.93
C PHE A 137 11.95 3.57 -2.85
N LEU A 138 12.25 4.54 -2.00
CA LEU A 138 13.58 5.07 -1.76
C LEU A 138 14.02 4.72 -0.33
N LYS A 139 15.31 4.47 -0.15
CA LYS A 139 15.94 4.38 1.17
C LYS A 139 16.94 5.51 1.35
N TYR A 140 16.84 6.20 2.48
CA TYR A 140 17.80 7.21 2.87
C TYR A 140 19.05 6.54 3.46
N ASP A 141 20.21 6.92 2.95
CA ASP A 141 21.51 6.51 3.47
C ASP A 141 22.08 7.63 4.35
N ALA A 142 22.07 7.41 5.67
CA ALA A 142 22.54 8.41 6.64
C ALA A 142 24.04 8.71 6.50
N LYS A 143 24.85 7.76 6.02
CA LYS A 143 26.31 7.97 5.84
C LYS A 143 26.59 8.86 4.64
N THR A 144 25.91 8.59 3.51
CA THR A 144 26.14 9.34 2.28
C THR A 144 25.21 10.53 2.10
N LYS A 145 24.22 10.72 2.99
CA LYS A 145 23.13 11.70 2.88
C LYS A 145 22.41 11.68 1.53
N LYS A 146 22.25 10.49 0.93
CA LYS A 146 21.68 10.29 -0.41
C LYS A 146 20.49 9.34 -0.35
N TYR A 147 19.56 9.49 -1.29
CA TYR A 147 18.45 8.58 -1.50
C TYR A 147 18.84 7.54 -2.54
N LYS A 148 18.61 6.26 -2.25
CA LYS A 148 18.86 5.16 -3.17
C LYS A 148 17.54 4.44 -3.46
N PRO A 149 17.21 4.15 -4.72
CA PRO A 149 16.07 3.30 -5.03
C PRO A 149 16.30 1.92 -4.42
N LEU A 150 15.25 1.37 -3.80
CA LEU A 150 15.31 0.00 -3.31
C LEU A 150 15.26 -0.96 -4.50
N PRO A 151 16.11 -2.01 -4.50
CA PRO A 151 16.11 -2.99 -5.57
C PRO A 151 14.76 -3.70 -5.58
N ILE A 152 13.94 -3.39 -6.59
CA ILE A 152 12.74 -4.16 -6.88
C ILE A 152 13.25 -5.49 -7.44
N LYS A 153 12.90 -6.61 -6.79
CA LYS A 153 12.97 -7.90 -7.46
C LYS A 153 11.94 -7.83 -8.59
N LYS A 154 12.38 -7.48 -9.80
CA LYS A 154 11.54 -7.63 -10.97
C LYS A 154 11.25 -9.13 -11.04
N ALA A 155 10.03 -9.53 -10.69
CA ALA A 155 9.51 -10.81 -11.13
C ALA A 155 9.60 -10.74 -12.66
N ILE A 156 10.59 -11.42 -13.23
CA ILE A 156 10.61 -11.71 -14.65
C ILE A 156 9.33 -12.51 -14.84
N LYS A 157 8.28 -11.85 -15.33
CA LYS A 157 7.15 -12.56 -15.91
C LYS A 157 7.74 -13.27 -17.10
N ASN A 158 8.22 -14.49 -16.92
CA ASN A 158 8.37 -15.41 -18.02
C ASN A 158 6.99 -15.41 -18.66
N ALA A 159 6.88 -14.84 -19.86
CA ALA A 159 5.66 -14.98 -20.63
C ALA A 159 5.39 -16.48 -20.67
N GLU A 160 4.26 -16.91 -20.10
CA GLU A 160 3.80 -18.26 -20.34
C GLU A 160 3.68 -18.39 -21.85
N ILE A 161 4.66 -19.03 -22.46
CA ILE A 161 4.50 -19.61 -23.78
C ILE A 161 3.41 -20.65 -23.56
N LYS A 162 2.15 -20.26 -23.85
CA LYS A 162 1.09 -21.22 -24.06
C LYS A 162 1.59 -22.11 -25.19
N ASN A 163 2.10 -23.29 -24.83
CA ASN A 163 2.26 -24.41 -25.74
C ASN A 163 0.85 -24.80 -26.19
N GLY A 164 0.29 -24.02 -27.11
CA GLY A 164 -0.86 -24.45 -27.89
C GLY A 164 -0.42 -25.71 -28.62
N ARG A 165 -1.17 -26.79 -28.44
CA ARG A 165 -0.92 -28.03 -29.18
C ARG A 165 -0.77 -27.69 -30.67
N PRO A 166 0.24 -28.24 -31.36
CA PRO A 166 0.45 -27.94 -32.76
C PRO A 166 -0.83 -28.28 -33.52
N THR A 167 -1.33 -27.32 -34.29
CA THR A 167 -2.55 -27.42 -35.10
C THR A 167 -2.55 -28.66 -36.01
N GLU A 168 -1.38 -29.20 -36.32
CA GLU A 168 -1.20 -30.44 -37.11
C GLU A 168 -1.72 -31.70 -36.40
N GLU A 169 -1.61 -31.81 -35.07
CA GLU A 169 -2.16 -32.94 -34.31
C GLU A 169 -3.70 -32.91 -34.27
N MET A 170 -4.30 -31.71 -34.20
CA MET A 170 -5.76 -31.57 -34.28
C MET A 170 -6.27 -31.86 -35.69
N MET A 171 -5.57 -31.42 -36.74
CA MET A 171 -5.96 -31.68 -38.13
C MET A 171 -5.86 -33.17 -38.47
N SER A 172 -4.81 -33.86 -38.04
CA SER A 172 -4.67 -35.31 -38.27
C SER A 172 -5.76 -36.13 -37.59
N LEU A 173 -6.15 -35.80 -36.35
CA LEU A 173 -7.28 -36.44 -35.68
C LEU A 173 -8.62 -36.20 -36.39
N LEU A 174 -8.81 -35.00 -36.96
CA LEU A 174 -10.03 -34.66 -37.69
C LEU A 174 -10.13 -35.46 -39.00
N VAL A 175 -9.03 -35.55 -39.75
CA VAL A 175 -8.93 -36.38 -40.97
C VAL A 175 -9.17 -37.86 -40.65
N LEU A 176 -8.59 -38.38 -39.56
CA LEU A 176 -8.81 -39.76 -39.13
C LEU A 176 -10.28 -40.02 -38.78
N SER A 177 -10.95 -39.08 -38.11
CA SER A 177 -12.37 -39.24 -37.77
C SER A 177 -13.25 -39.27 -39.02
N ILE A 178 -13.01 -38.39 -40.00
CA ILE A 178 -13.74 -38.37 -41.27
C ILE A 178 -13.52 -39.66 -42.06
N ALA A 179 -12.29 -40.18 -42.10
CA ALA A 179 -11.98 -41.42 -42.79
C ALA A 179 -12.71 -42.63 -42.18
N VAL A 180 -12.75 -42.73 -40.85
CA VAL A 180 -13.50 -43.78 -40.14
C VAL A 180 -15.00 -43.68 -40.41
N PHE A 181 -15.56 -42.46 -40.37
CA PHE A 181 -16.98 -42.26 -40.68
C PHE A 181 -17.32 -42.61 -42.13
N ALA A 182 -16.47 -42.24 -43.10
CA ALA A 182 -16.66 -42.61 -44.50
C ALA A 182 -16.60 -44.14 -44.69
N PHE A 183 -15.65 -44.81 -44.03
CA PHE A 183 -15.52 -46.26 -44.10
C PHE A 183 -16.76 -46.97 -43.54
N LEU A 184 -17.28 -46.52 -42.39
CA LEU A 184 -18.51 -47.05 -41.80
C LEU A 184 -19.73 -46.81 -42.71
N PHE A 185 -19.80 -45.65 -43.38
CA PHE A 185 -20.91 -45.34 -44.28
C PHE A 185 -20.89 -46.19 -45.55
N ILE A 186 -19.70 -46.43 -46.11
CA ILE A 186 -19.52 -47.27 -47.30
C ILE A 186 -19.80 -48.74 -46.96
N TYR A 187 -19.29 -49.23 -45.83
CA TYR A 187 -19.51 -50.61 -45.38
C TYR A 187 -20.98 -50.89 -45.04
N LYS A 188 -21.72 -49.89 -44.54
CA LYS A 188 -23.16 -50.03 -44.28
C LYS A 188 -24.02 -49.97 -45.55
N LYS A 189 -23.50 -49.39 -46.65
CA LYS A 189 -24.23 -49.27 -47.93
C LYS A 189 -24.09 -50.51 -48.83
N HIS A 190 -23.12 -51.38 -48.55
CA HIS A 190 -22.96 -52.68 -49.20
C HIS A 190 -23.00 -53.82 -48.17
N PRO A 191 -24.19 -54.33 -47.81
CA PRO A 191 -24.32 -55.71 -47.35
C PRO A 191 -24.07 -56.71 -48.47
#